data_AF-A0A1S1QH60-F1
#
_entry.id   AF-A0A1S1QH60-F1
#
_cell.length_a   1.000
_cell.length_b   1.000
_cell.length_c   1.000
_cell.angle_alpha   90.00
_cell.angle_beta   90.00
_cell.angle_gamma   90.00
#
_symmetry.space_group_name_H-M   'P 1'
#
loop_
_entity.id
_entity.type
_entity.pdbx_description
1 polymer ?
#
loop_
_entity_poly.entity_id
_entity_poly.type
_entity_poly.pdbx_seq_one_letter_code
_entity_poly.pdbx_strand_id
1 'polypeptide(L)'
;MTRLVVGLCALLLAIPILAGGVAAGLLGGEAGGGGQPAPSPAAAQEIPAGYQRLYVAAAATCPGLPWTVLAAVGKVETDHGQNPDWTSQAGAQGPMQFLPTTFAAYRVDGDADGTADINNPADAIYSAANYLCASGARDGADISAALYTYNHDNSYVARVLTQADTYTTTGTSTGLSTTAGPSPAALTAVDYATAQIGLPYLWGGDGPDYGEDGFDCSGLTRAAYTAAGITIPRVAQDQFDAGSRLPPEVPLEIGDLVFYGTSDIDITHVGIYIGSGEMVNAPRRGAPVRTETYVRPSYRGATRPAPVSAGLP
;
A
#
# COMPACT_ATOMS: atom_id res chain seq x y z
N MET A 1 -82.74 -41.33 5.46
CA MET A 1 -82.49 -40.81 6.83
C MET A 1 -81.09 -41.27 7.22
N THR A 2 -80.05 -40.50 7.55
CA THR A 2 -79.73 -39.07 7.59
C THR A 2 -78.20 -39.02 7.84
N ARG A 3 -77.43 -38.27 7.00
CA ARG A 3 -76.14 -37.53 7.23
C ARG A 3 -74.95 -38.22 7.95
N LEU A 4 -73.74 -38.39 7.38
CA LEU A 4 -72.66 -37.46 6.96
C LEU A 4 -71.78 -36.87 8.10
N VAL A 5 -70.46 -36.71 7.79
CA VAL A 5 -69.33 -35.96 8.44
C VAL A 5 -68.25 -36.89 9.05
N VAL A 6 -67.08 -37.19 8.41
CA VAL A 6 -65.81 -36.42 8.15
C VAL A 6 -65.10 -36.01 9.45
N GLY A 7 -63.79 -36.14 9.74
CA GLY A 7 -62.51 -36.54 9.11
C GLY A 7 -61.40 -36.43 10.21
N LEU A 8 -60.42 -37.34 10.29
CA LEU A 8 -59.01 -37.26 9.87
C LEU A 8 -58.00 -36.50 10.80
N CYS A 9 -56.90 -37.20 11.16
CA CYS A 9 -55.53 -36.75 11.55
C CYS A 9 -55.34 -35.99 12.89
N ALA A 10 -54.25 -36.09 13.67
CA ALA A 10 -52.89 -36.64 13.53
C ALA A 10 -52.29 -36.96 14.92
N LEU A 11 -51.30 -37.87 14.97
CA LEU A 11 -50.61 -38.34 16.18
C LEU A 11 -49.32 -37.51 16.45
N LEU A 12 -49.18 -36.98 17.67
CA LEU A 12 -47.99 -36.27 18.17
C LEU A 12 -46.93 -37.26 18.66
N LEU A 13 -45.66 -37.11 18.25
CA LEU A 13 -44.52 -37.78 18.87
C LEU A 13 -43.40 -36.76 19.17
N ALA A 14 -43.02 -36.70 20.43
CA ALA A 14 -41.96 -35.85 20.99
C ALA A 14 -40.57 -36.45 20.76
N ILE A 15 -39.57 -35.61 20.49
CA ILE A 15 -38.16 -35.97 20.36
C ILE A 15 -37.40 -35.43 21.58
N PRO A 16 -36.63 -36.24 22.33
CA PRO A 16 -35.78 -35.76 23.41
C PRO A 16 -34.42 -35.29 22.88
N ILE A 17 -33.95 -34.19 23.48
CA ILE A 17 -32.65 -33.53 23.25
C ILE A 17 -31.55 -34.36 23.92
N LEU A 18 -30.45 -34.61 23.18
CA LEU A 18 -29.19 -35.11 23.75
C LEU A 18 -28.03 -34.21 23.28
N ALA A 19 -27.46 -33.48 24.24
CA ALA A 19 -26.17 -32.82 24.15
C ALA A 19 -25.10 -33.73 24.76
N GLY A 20 -23.93 -33.84 24.13
CA GLY A 20 -22.79 -34.59 24.67
C GLY A 20 -21.65 -34.68 23.67
N GLY A 21 -20.54 -34.01 23.96
CA GLY A 21 -19.46 -33.70 23.03
C GLY A 21 -18.62 -34.87 22.53
N VAL A 22 -17.92 -34.63 21.42
CA VAL A 22 -16.79 -35.43 20.95
C VAL A 22 -15.62 -34.48 20.71
N ALA A 23 -14.54 -34.71 21.45
CA ALA A 23 -13.27 -34.01 21.30
C ALA A 23 -12.64 -34.38 19.96
N ALA A 24 -12.35 -33.39 19.10
CA ALA A 24 -11.60 -33.58 17.87
C ALA A 24 -10.10 -33.55 18.19
N GLY A 25 -9.47 -34.71 18.09
CA GLY A 25 -8.01 -34.86 18.13
C GLY A 25 -7.36 -34.27 16.89
N LEU A 26 -6.38 -33.40 17.11
CA LEU A 26 -5.42 -32.90 16.13
C LEU A 26 -4.53 -34.05 15.64
N LEU A 27 -4.71 -34.43 14.38
CA LEU A 27 -3.63 -34.98 13.56
C LEU A 27 -3.65 -34.19 12.25
N GLY A 28 -2.70 -33.27 12.14
CA GLY A 28 -2.43 -32.50 10.94
C GLY A 28 -1.99 -33.44 9.82
N GLY A 29 -2.82 -33.51 8.78
CA GLY A 29 -2.40 -33.94 7.46
C GLY A 29 -2.04 -32.69 6.65
N GLU A 30 -0.76 -32.51 6.38
CA GLU A 30 -0.28 -31.58 5.36
C GLU A 30 -0.77 -32.07 4.00
N ALA A 31 -1.79 -31.40 3.46
CA ALA A 31 -2.17 -31.52 2.06
C ALA A 31 -1.68 -30.27 1.35
N GLY A 32 -0.63 -30.44 0.53
CA GLY A 32 -0.15 -29.42 -0.39
C GLY A 32 -1.24 -29.00 -1.36
N GLY A 33 -1.76 -27.79 -1.15
CA GLY A 33 -2.51 -27.01 -2.10
C GLY A 33 -1.94 -25.59 -2.06
N GLY A 34 -1.64 -25.01 -3.21
CA GLY A 34 -1.16 -23.64 -3.36
C GLY A 34 -2.22 -22.61 -2.97
N GLY A 35 -2.64 -22.64 -1.70
CA GLY A 35 -3.55 -21.68 -1.10
C GLY A 35 -2.81 -20.36 -0.90
N GLN A 36 -3.38 -19.31 -1.47
CA GLN A 36 -2.93 -17.94 -1.25
C GLN A 36 -2.85 -17.62 0.25
N PRO A 37 -1.84 -16.87 0.72
CA PRO A 37 -1.65 -16.59 2.15
C PRO A 37 -2.86 -15.84 2.73
N ALA A 38 -3.20 -16.11 3.98
CA ALA A 38 -4.24 -15.36 4.68
C ALA A 38 -3.79 -13.90 4.92
N PRO A 39 -4.72 -12.92 4.97
CA PRO A 39 -4.36 -11.52 5.23
C PRO A 39 -3.65 -11.34 6.57
N SER A 40 -2.56 -10.57 6.58
CA SER A 40 -1.90 -10.13 7.81
C SER A 40 -2.80 -9.14 8.60
N PRO A 41 -2.48 -8.87 9.89
CA PRO A 41 -3.13 -7.80 10.63
C PRO A 41 -3.04 -6.43 9.95
N ALA A 42 -1.91 -6.13 9.29
CA ALA A 42 -1.74 -4.88 8.53
C ALA A 42 -2.71 -4.85 7.34
N ALA A 43 -2.80 -5.94 6.57
CA ALA A 43 -3.77 -6.06 5.49
C ALA A 43 -5.22 -5.90 5.98
N ALA A 44 -5.56 -6.48 7.14
CA ALA A 44 -6.90 -6.36 7.73
C ALA A 44 -7.22 -4.93 8.22
N GLN A 45 -6.21 -4.14 8.58
CA GLN A 45 -6.38 -2.76 9.02
C GLN A 45 -6.49 -1.78 7.85
N GLU A 46 -5.68 -1.97 6.81
CA GLU A 46 -5.53 -1.01 5.72
C GLU A 46 -6.49 -1.26 4.56
N ILE A 47 -6.87 -2.52 4.30
CA ILE A 47 -7.64 -2.89 3.11
C ILE A 47 -9.14 -2.90 3.45
N PRO A 48 -9.98 -2.08 2.78
CA PRO A 48 -11.42 -2.19 2.91
C PRO A 48 -11.91 -3.61 2.60
N ALA A 49 -12.79 -4.17 3.43
CA ALA A 49 -13.20 -5.58 3.31
C ALA A 49 -13.80 -5.95 1.94
N GLY A 50 -14.42 -4.99 1.24
CA GLY A 50 -14.88 -5.17 -0.14
C GLY A 50 -13.72 -5.36 -1.12
N TYR A 51 -12.71 -4.49 -1.05
CA TYR A 51 -11.49 -4.55 -1.84
C TYR A 51 -10.71 -5.84 -1.56
N GLN A 52 -10.57 -6.25 -0.30
CA GLN A 52 -9.87 -7.48 0.08
C GLN A 52 -10.45 -8.71 -0.65
N ARG A 53 -11.78 -8.82 -0.72
CA ARG A 53 -12.43 -9.93 -1.46
C ARG A 53 -12.16 -9.85 -2.95
N LEU A 54 -12.18 -8.66 -3.53
CA LEU A 54 -11.89 -8.44 -4.95
C LEU A 54 -10.44 -8.80 -5.27
N TYR A 55 -9.46 -8.40 -4.45
CA TYR A 55 -8.05 -8.74 -4.68
C TYR A 55 -7.81 -10.25 -4.68
N VAL A 56 -8.37 -10.96 -3.70
CA VAL A 56 -8.23 -12.42 -3.62
C VAL A 56 -8.87 -13.10 -4.82
N ALA A 57 -10.09 -12.67 -5.20
CA ALA A 57 -10.83 -13.28 -6.31
C ALA A 57 -10.20 -12.97 -7.68
N ALA A 58 -9.78 -11.72 -7.90
CA ALA A 58 -9.14 -11.29 -9.14
C ALA A 58 -7.76 -11.94 -9.32
N ALA A 59 -6.93 -12.00 -8.28
CA ALA A 59 -5.61 -12.63 -8.37
C ALA A 59 -5.72 -14.13 -8.73
N ALA A 60 -6.76 -14.82 -8.26
CA ALA A 60 -7.01 -16.22 -8.62
C ALA A 60 -7.27 -16.46 -10.13
N THR A 61 -7.58 -15.42 -10.90
CA THR A 61 -7.71 -15.50 -12.37
C THR A 61 -6.36 -15.61 -13.09
N CYS A 62 -5.26 -15.25 -12.41
CA CYS A 62 -3.91 -15.41 -12.89
C CYS A 62 -3.13 -16.40 -12.00
N PRO A 63 -2.93 -17.65 -12.44
CA PRO A 63 -2.13 -18.61 -11.70
C PRO A 63 -0.78 -18.01 -11.29
N GLY A 64 -0.39 -18.17 -10.03
CA GLY A 64 0.90 -17.68 -9.51
C GLY A 64 0.96 -16.18 -9.15
N LEU A 65 -0.03 -15.35 -9.49
CA LEU A 65 -0.10 -13.96 -9.03
C LEU A 65 -0.52 -13.92 -7.54
N PRO A 66 0.30 -13.38 -6.62
CA PRO A 66 -0.11 -13.22 -5.23
C PRO A 66 -1.17 -12.12 -5.10
N TRP A 67 -2.26 -12.37 -4.36
CA TRP A 67 -3.26 -11.32 -4.11
C TRP A 67 -2.66 -10.13 -3.34
N THR A 68 -1.61 -10.35 -2.54
CA THR A 68 -0.92 -9.30 -1.81
C THR A 68 -0.20 -8.33 -2.74
N VAL A 69 0.32 -8.80 -3.88
CA VAL A 69 0.90 -7.93 -4.93
C VAL A 69 -0.19 -7.09 -5.57
N LEU A 70 -1.33 -7.70 -5.93
CA LEU A 70 -2.44 -6.95 -6.52
C LEU A 70 -3.05 -5.93 -5.54
N ALA A 71 -3.15 -6.29 -4.26
CA ALA A 71 -3.56 -5.37 -3.20
C ALA A 71 -2.53 -4.24 -3.02
N ALA A 72 -1.24 -4.55 -3.02
CA ALA A 72 -0.18 -3.56 -2.91
C ALA A 72 -0.15 -2.56 -4.08
N VAL A 73 -0.47 -3.00 -5.31
CA VAL A 73 -0.73 -2.07 -6.42
C VAL A 73 -1.85 -1.11 -6.03
N GLY A 74 -3.01 -1.60 -5.61
CA GLY A 74 -4.11 -0.72 -5.23
C GLY A 74 -3.82 0.18 -4.02
N LYS A 75 -2.95 -0.25 -3.10
CA LYS A 75 -2.43 0.59 -2.01
C LYS A 75 -1.63 1.76 -2.57
N VAL A 76 -0.61 1.46 -3.37
CA VAL A 76 0.33 2.46 -3.92
C VAL A 76 -0.37 3.42 -4.88
N GLU A 77 -1.38 2.97 -5.62
CA GLU A 77 -2.09 3.79 -6.60
C GLU A 77 -3.07 4.79 -5.96
N THR A 78 -3.92 4.34 -5.02
CA THR A 78 -5.00 5.18 -4.49
C THR A 78 -5.38 4.91 -3.02
N ASP A 79 -4.53 4.20 -2.29
CA ASP A 79 -4.84 3.69 -0.96
C ASP A 79 -6.15 2.88 -0.94
N HIS A 80 -6.24 1.90 -1.85
CA HIS A 80 -7.42 1.03 -2.01
C HIS A 80 -8.70 1.81 -2.36
N GLY A 81 -8.58 2.80 -3.25
CA GLY A 81 -9.69 3.64 -3.70
C GLY A 81 -10.22 4.60 -2.65
N GLN A 82 -9.48 4.81 -1.55
CA GLN A 82 -9.82 5.83 -0.55
C GLN A 82 -9.53 7.25 -1.04
N ASN A 83 -8.83 7.39 -2.18
CA ASN A 83 -8.71 8.63 -2.93
C ASN A 83 -9.37 8.54 -4.34
N PRO A 84 -10.72 8.44 -4.42
CA PRO A 84 -11.42 8.04 -5.65
C PRO A 84 -11.46 9.12 -6.74
N ASP A 85 -11.31 10.40 -6.38
CA ASP A 85 -11.37 11.52 -7.33
C ASP A 85 -10.00 11.85 -7.96
N TRP A 86 -8.95 11.10 -7.61
CA TRP A 86 -7.59 11.37 -8.06
C TRP A 86 -7.35 10.90 -9.50
N THR A 87 -6.92 11.83 -10.35
CA THR A 87 -6.40 11.55 -11.69
C THR A 87 -4.94 11.98 -11.74
N SER A 88 -4.04 11.09 -12.12
CA SER A 88 -2.62 11.43 -12.22
C SER A 88 -2.35 12.45 -13.34
N GLN A 89 -1.17 13.09 -13.32
CA GLN A 89 -0.76 13.98 -14.41
C GLN A 89 -0.70 13.29 -15.78
N ALA A 90 -0.47 11.97 -15.80
CA ALA A 90 -0.50 11.16 -17.02
C ALA A 90 -1.93 10.86 -17.50
N GLY A 91 -2.96 11.23 -16.73
CA GLY A 91 -4.37 10.97 -17.02
C GLY A 91 -4.84 9.60 -16.55
N ALA A 92 -4.11 8.98 -15.62
CA ALA A 92 -4.50 7.69 -15.05
C ALA A 92 -5.68 7.85 -14.08
N GLN A 93 -6.62 6.90 -14.09
CA GLN A 93 -7.93 7.02 -13.45
C GLN A 93 -8.31 5.76 -12.67
N GLY A 94 -9.28 5.93 -11.79
CA GLY A 94 -9.88 4.84 -11.02
C GLY A 94 -8.95 4.32 -9.90
N PRO A 95 -9.43 3.32 -9.14
CA PRO A 95 -8.75 2.85 -7.93
C PRO A 95 -7.44 2.12 -8.21
N MET A 96 -7.19 1.69 -9.46
CA MET A 96 -5.95 1.05 -9.88
C MET A 96 -5.12 1.95 -10.82
N GLN A 97 -5.50 3.22 -11.01
CA GLN A 97 -4.78 4.23 -11.80
C GLN A 97 -4.35 3.71 -13.17
N PHE A 98 -5.34 3.30 -13.95
CA PHE A 98 -5.11 2.93 -15.33
C PHE A 98 -5.09 4.17 -16.23
N LEU A 99 -4.18 4.19 -17.20
CA LEU A 99 -4.42 4.99 -18.40
C LEU A 99 -5.65 4.43 -19.13
N PRO A 100 -6.58 5.26 -19.61
CA PRO A 100 -7.80 4.80 -20.29
C PRO A 100 -7.53 3.86 -21.48
N THR A 101 -6.44 4.07 -22.21
CA THR A 101 -6.03 3.19 -23.32
C THR A 101 -5.55 1.82 -22.86
N THR A 102 -4.79 1.76 -21.76
CA THR A 102 -4.38 0.49 -21.15
C THR A 102 -5.59 -0.25 -20.58
N PHE A 103 -6.48 0.44 -19.87
CA PHE A 103 -7.73 -0.17 -19.41
C PHE A 103 -8.53 -0.74 -20.57
N ALA A 104 -8.72 0.02 -21.66
CA ALA A 104 -9.46 -0.46 -22.82
C ALA A 104 -8.87 -1.75 -23.43
N ALA A 105 -7.55 -1.96 -23.37
CA ALA A 105 -6.89 -3.16 -23.87
C ALA A 105 -7.04 -4.38 -22.95
N TYR A 106 -7.11 -4.18 -21.63
CA TYR A 106 -7.07 -5.25 -20.63
C TYR A 106 -8.33 -5.37 -19.77
N ARG A 107 -9.37 -4.57 -20.04
CA ARG A 107 -10.56 -4.49 -19.20
C ARG A 107 -11.25 -5.84 -19.00
N VAL A 108 -11.70 -6.07 -17.78
CA VAL A 108 -12.53 -7.18 -17.36
C VAL A 108 -13.74 -6.59 -16.65
N ASP A 109 -14.94 -7.06 -17.02
CA ASP A 109 -16.18 -6.83 -16.28
C ASP A 109 -16.17 -7.78 -15.07
N GLY A 110 -15.73 -7.25 -13.93
CA GLY A 110 -15.36 -8.01 -12.74
C GLY A 110 -16.55 -8.35 -11.84
N ASP A 111 -17.63 -7.57 -11.91
CA ASP A 111 -18.89 -7.84 -11.20
C ASP A 111 -19.99 -8.43 -12.09
N ALA A 112 -19.70 -8.59 -13.38
CA ALA A 112 -20.58 -9.17 -14.40
C ALA A 112 -21.89 -8.38 -14.60
N ASP A 113 -21.83 -7.05 -14.48
CA ASP A 113 -22.97 -6.16 -14.69
C ASP A 113 -23.25 -5.85 -16.18
N GLY A 114 -22.34 -6.28 -17.06
CA GLY A 114 -22.41 -6.10 -18.50
C GLY A 114 -21.58 -4.92 -19.03
N THR A 115 -20.92 -4.17 -18.15
CA THR A 115 -20.03 -3.05 -18.48
C THR A 115 -18.69 -3.23 -17.77
N ALA A 116 -17.61 -2.74 -18.39
CA ALA A 116 -16.33 -2.63 -17.69
C ALA A 116 -15.98 -1.14 -17.55
N ASP A 117 -16.17 -0.59 -16.36
CA ASP A 117 -15.93 0.80 -15.99
C ASP A 117 -14.60 0.93 -15.21
N ILE A 118 -13.72 1.81 -15.69
CA ILE A 118 -12.41 2.08 -15.07
C ILE A 118 -12.52 2.55 -13.61
N ASN A 119 -13.65 3.13 -13.22
CA ASN A 119 -13.89 3.64 -11.86
C ASN A 119 -14.60 2.62 -10.97
N ASN A 120 -15.15 1.53 -11.52
CA ASN A 120 -15.72 0.44 -10.72
C ASN A 120 -14.57 -0.36 -10.08
N PRO A 121 -14.54 -0.55 -8.74
CA PRO A 121 -13.49 -1.31 -8.08
C PRO A 121 -13.35 -2.74 -8.56
N ALA A 122 -14.45 -3.45 -8.85
CA ALA A 122 -14.40 -4.82 -9.35
C ALA A 122 -13.70 -4.86 -10.72
N ASP A 123 -14.14 -4.01 -11.65
CA ASP A 123 -13.58 -3.97 -13.00
C ASP A 123 -12.12 -3.56 -12.99
N ALA A 124 -11.77 -2.49 -12.27
CA ALA A 124 -10.40 -2.01 -12.18
C ALA A 124 -9.46 -3.07 -11.60
N ILE A 125 -9.86 -3.76 -10.52
CA ILE A 125 -9.01 -4.77 -9.85
C ILE A 125 -8.86 -6.02 -10.72
N TYR A 126 -9.93 -6.51 -11.35
CA TYR A 126 -9.85 -7.64 -12.27
C TYR A 126 -9.04 -7.31 -13.53
N SER A 127 -9.16 -6.08 -14.04
CA SER A 127 -8.37 -5.59 -15.17
C SER A 127 -6.88 -5.48 -14.82
N ALA A 128 -6.54 -5.05 -13.60
CA ALA A 128 -5.17 -5.03 -13.10
C ALA A 128 -4.58 -6.45 -12.99
N ALA A 129 -5.35 -7.42 -12.48
CA ALA A 129 -4.93 -8.82 -12.46
C ALA A 129 -4.67 -9.34 -13.88
N ASN A 130 -5.57 -9.07 -14.82
CA ASN A 130 -5.42 -9.46 -16.22
C ASN A 130 -4.18 -8.82 -16.88
N TYR A 131 -3.96 -7.52 -16.65
CA TYR A 131 -2.82 -6.80 -17.20
C TYR A 131 -1.49 -7.34 -16.67
N LEU A 132 -1.36 -7.50 -15.35
CA LEU A 132 -0.16 -8.09 -14.75
C LEU A 132 0.08 -9.51 -15.25
N CYS A 133 -0.98 -10.30 -15.40
CA CYS A 133 -0.88 -11.66 -15.93
C CYS A 133 -0.34 -11.69 -17.36
N ALA A 134 -0.84 -10.81 -18.22
CA ALA A 134 -0.39 -10.65 -19.59
C ALA A 134 1.05 -10.11 -19.69
N SER A 135 1.48 -9.34 -18.69
CA SER A 135 2.82 -8.76 -18.59
C SER A 135 3.87 -9.68 -17.94
N GLY A 136 3.55 -10.96 -17.69
CA GLY A 136 4.53 -11.96 -17.23
C GLY A 136 4.40 -12.40 -15.78
N ALA A 137 3.36 -11.95 -15.06
CA ALA A 137 3.12 -12.40 -13.67
C ALA A 137 2.62 -13.86 -13.56
N ARG A 138 2.16 -14.45 -14.68
CA ARG A 138 1.64 -15.83 -14.69
C ARG A 138 2.69 -16.81 -14.18
N ASP A 139 2.23 -17.78 -13.40
CA ASP A 139 3.00 -18.80 -12.71
C ASP A 139 4.05 -18.22 -11.74
N GLY A 140 3.92 -16.94 -11.37
CA GLY A 140 4.90 -16.24 -10.55
C GLY A 140 6.22 -16.00 -11.27
N ALA A 141 6.24 -16.04 -12.61
CA ALA A 141 7.46 -16.09 -13.41
C ALA A 141 8.30 -14.81 -13.32
N ASP A 142 7.68 -13.63 -13.50
CA ASP A 142 8.39 -12.35 -13.40
C ASP A 142 7.48 -11.22 -12.90
N ILE A 143 7.17 -11.27 -11.59
CA ILE A 143 6.32 -10.26 -10.94
C ILE A 143 6.95 -8.85 -11.04
N SER A 144 8.27 -8.74 -10.89
CA SER A 144 8.96 -7.45 -10.95
C SER A 144 8.88 -6.81 -12.34
N ALA A 145 9.09 -7.58 -13.41
CA ALA A 145 8.95 -7.05 -14.76
C ALA A 145 7.48 -6.75 -15.13
N ALA A 146 6.52 -7.52 -14.62
CA ALA A 146 5.10 -7.22 -14.80
C ALA A 146 4.71 -5.90 -14.14
N LEU A 147 5.18 -5.65 -12.90
CA LEU A 147 5.00 -4.38 -12.21
C LEU A 147 5.73 -3.22 -12.90
N TYR A 148 6.94 -3.47 -13.44
CA TYR A 148 7.62 -2.46 -14.25
C TYR A 148 6.87 -2.17 -15.55
N THR A 149 6.20 -3.15 -16.15
CA THR A 149 5.35 -2.92 -17.32
C THR A 149 4.09 -2.13 -16.94
N TYR A 150 3.63 -2.24 -15.69
CA TYR A 150 2.47 -1.50 -15.19
C TYR A 150 2.72 0.01 -15.10
N ASN A 151 3.84 0.42 -14.50
CA ASN A 151 4.12 1.82 -14.16
C ASN A 151 5.40 2.40 -14.81
N HIS A 152 6.33 1.55 -15.26
CA HIS A 152 7.64 1.91 -15.83
C HIS A 152 8.59 2.66 -14.87
N ASP A 153 8.41 2.49 -13.56
CA ASP A 153 9.24 3.08 -12.52
C ASP A 153 9.77 1.99 -11.56
N ASN A 154 11.09 1.95 -11.35
CA ASN A 154 11.71 0.98 -10.45
C ASN A 154 11.47 1.29 -8.97
N SER A 155 11.25 2.55 -8.60
CA SER A 155 10.83 2.93 -7.24
C SER A 155 9.41 2.44 -6.97
N TYR A 156 8.51 2.52 -7.97
CA TYR A 156 7.17 1.93 -7.89
C TYR A 156 7.23 0.43 -7.66
N VAL A 157 8.03 -0.31 -8.44
CA VAL A 157 8.21 -1.76 -8.26
C VAL A 157 8.68 -2.08 -6.84
N ALA A 158 9.70 -1.36 -6.35
CA ALA A 158 10.23 -1.56 -5.00
C ALA A 158 9.15 -1.30 -3.92
N ARG A 159 8.37 -0.22 -4.07
CA ARG A 159 7.28 0.11 -3.14
C ARG A 159 6.18 -0.94 -3.13
N VAL A 160 5.71 -1.38 -4.30
CA VAL A 160 4.66 -2.41 -4.39
C VAL A 160 5.11 -3.73 -3.77
N LEU A 161 6.33 -4.19 -4.07
CA LEU A 161 6.85 -5.44 -3.50
C LEU A 161 7.03 -5.33 -1.98
N THR A 162 7.57 -4.21 -1.50
CA THR A 162 7.72 -3.96 -0.05
C THR A 162 6.37 -3.95 0.65
N GLN A 163 5.36 -3.29 0.08
CA GLN A 163 4.01 -3.27 0.63
C GLN A 163 3.39 -4.67 0.61
N ALA A 164 3.56 -5.43 -0.48
CA ALA A 164 3.04 -6.78 -0.60
C ALA A 164 3.59 -7.70 0.49
N ASP A 165 4.87 -7.56 0.85
CA ASP A 165 5.48 -8.31 1.95
C ASP A 165 4.77 -8.06 3.28
N THR A 166 4.41 -6.80 3.59
CA THR A 166 3.67 -6.46 4.82
C THR A 166 2.29 -7.13 4.92
N TYR A 167 1.66 -7.40 3.78
CA TYR A 167 0.37 -8.10 3.70
C TYR A 167 0.48 -9.61 3.88
N THR A 168 1.69 -10.17 3.74
CA THR A 168 1.97 -11.60 3.99
C THR A 168 2.47 -11.89 5.40
N THR A 169 3.10 -10.92 6.09
CA THR A 169 3.72 -11.14 7.39
C THR A 169 2.69 -11.32 8.51
N THR A 170 2.40 -12.56 8.88
CA THR A 170 1.58 -12.90 10.06
C THR A 170 2.42 -12.70 11.32
N GLY A 171 2.16 -11.64 12.07
CA GLY A 171 3.02 -11.17 13.15
C GLY A 171 3.41 -12.25 14.16
N THR A 172 4.69 -12.60 14.18
CA THR A 172 5.42 -13.04 15.39
C THR A 172 6.90 -12.69 15.22
N SER A 173 7.22 -11.39 15.28
CA SER A 173 8.60 -10.93 15.40
C SER A 173 9.07 -11.17 16.83
N THR A 174 9.39 -12.41 17.20
CA THR A 174 10.25 -12.65 18.37
C THR A 174 11.58 -11.97 18.07
N GLY A 175 11.85 -10.86 18.77
CA GLY A 175 12.95 -9.95 18.50
C GLY A 175 14.27 -10.68 18.30
N LEU A 176 14.85 -10.49 17.10
CA LEU A 176 16.25 -10.64 16.69
C LEU A 176 16.28 -10.70 15.16
N SER A 177 15.94 -9.60 14.49
CA SER A 177 16.31 -9.39 13.08
C SER A 177 16.61 -7.92 12.88
N THR A 178 17.89 -7.60 12.66
CA THR A 178 18.42 -6.24 12.45
C THR A 178 18.36 -5.80 10.98
N THR A 179 17.47 -6.39 10.20
CA THR A 179 17.15 -5.95 8.84
C THR A 179 15.66 -6.17 8.60
N ALA A 180 14.84 -5.59 9.48
CA ALA A 180 13.45 -5.38 9.15
C ALA A 180 13.43 -4.33 8.04
N GLY A 181 12.75 -4.61 6.93
CA GLY A 181 12.54 -3.62 5.88
C GLY A 181 11.78 -2.38 6.39
N PRO A 182 11.38 -1.48 5.48
CA PRO A 182 10.68 -0.25 5.82
C PRO A 182 9.53 -0.48 6.82
N SER A 183 9.46 0.37 7.85
CA SER A 183 8.37 0.28 8.82
C SER A 183 7.01 0.64 8.17
N PRO A 184 5.86 0.18 8.70
CA PRO A 184 4.55 0.59 8.20
C PRO A 184 4.36 2.13 8.19
N ALA A 185 4.93 2.82 9.18
CA ALA A 185 4.91 4.28 9.24
C ALA A 185 5.72 4.91 8.10
N ALA A 186 6.88 4.32 7.75
CA ALA A 186 7.69 4.77 6.62
C ALA A 186 6.94 4.60 5.28
N LEU A 187 6.23 3.48 5.09
CA LEU A 187 5.39 3.27 3.90
C LEU A 187 4.24 4.28 3.84
N THR A 188 3.55 4.51 4.95
CA THR A 188 2.49 5.53 5.06
C THR A 188 3.01 6.93 4.69
N ALA A 189 4.19 7.32 5.18
CA ALA A 189 4.79 8.61 4.85
C ALA A 189 5.13 8.74 3.36
N VAL A 190 5.67 7.68 2.75
CA VAL A 190 5.98 7.65 1.32
C VAL A 190 4.72 7.70 0.46
N ASP A 191 3.67 6.96 0.83
CA ASP A 191 2.38 7.00 0.13
C ASP A 191 1.78 8.40 0.19
N TYR A 192 1.77 9.04 1.36
CA TYR A 192 1.34 10.44 1.48
C TYR A 192 2.15 11.35 0.56
N ALA A 193 3.48 11.31 0.63
CA ALA A 193 4.35 12.23 -0.10
C ALA A 193 4.25 12.04 -1.63
N THR A 194 4.11 10.80 -2.09
CA THR A 194 3.98 10.50 -3.53
C THR A 194 2.61 10.89 -4.08
N ALA A 195 1.55 10.83 -3.28
CA ALA A 195 0.25 11.39 -3.65
C ALA A 195 0.28 12.92 -3.88
N GLN A 196 1.32 13.62 -3.37
CA GLN A 196 1.50 15.06 -3.56
C GLN A 196 2.24 15.41 -4.86
N ILE A 197 2.72 14.43 -5.64
CA ILE A 197 3.46 14.68 -6.88
C ILE A 197 2.63 15.56 -7.83
N GLY A 198 3.26 16.61 -8.34
CA GLY A 198 2.63 17.60 -9.21
C GLY A 198 2.18 18.88 -8.50
N LEU A 199 1.99 18.86 -7.17
CA LEU A 199 1.67 20.08 -6.42
C LEU A 199 2.83 21.08 -6.47
N PRO A 200 2.57 22.40 -6.58
CA PRO A 200 3.61 23.40 -6.68
C PRO A 200 4.50 23.46 -5.43
N TYR A 201 5.77 23.86 -5.63
CA TYR A 201 6.58 24.31 -4.51
C TYR A 201 6.05 25.64 -3.96
N LEU A 202 5.84 25.71 -2.65
CA LEU A 202 5.45 26.91 -1.92
C LEU A 202 6.45 27.15 -0.78
N TRP A 203 7.17 28.28 -0.81
CA TRP A 203 8.14 28.61 0.25
C TRP A 203 7.42 28.80 1.59
N GLY A 204 7.83 28.03 2.62
CA GLY A 204 7.14 28.02 3.90
C GLY A 204 5.89 27.14 3.93
N GLY A 205 5.55 26.48 2.81
CA GLY A 205 4.32 25.71 2.69
C GLY A 205 4.37 24.36 3.40
N ASP A 206 3.29 24.04 4.10
CA ASP A 206 2.96 22.81 4.82
C ASP A 206 1.84 22.00 4.14
N GLY A 207 1.25 22.53 3.06
CA GLY A 207 0.40 21.77 2.13
C GLY A 207 -1.11 22.00 2.24
N PRO A 208 -1.90 21.25 1.45
CA PRO A 208 -3.35 21.43 1.32
C PRO A 208 -4.14 21.30 2.62
N ASP A 209 -3.68 20.48 3.56
CA ASP A 209 -4.31 20.32 4.88
C ASP A 209 -4.31 21.63 5.70
N TYR A 210 -3.42 22.57 5.35
CA TYR A 210 -3.34 23.93 5.91
C TYR A 210 -3.98 24.99 5.02
N GLY A 211 -4.70 24.59 3.95
CA GLY A 211 -5.32 25.50 2.98
C GLY A 211 -4.33 26.11 1.99
N GLU A 212 -3.20 25.45 1.75
CA GLU A 212 -2.14 25.94 0.87
C GLU A 212 -2.04 25.11 -0.41
N ASP A 213 -1.64 25.76 -1.51
CA ASP A 213 -1.60 25.11 -2.82
C ASP A 213 -0.44 24.11 -2.98
N GLY A 214 0.50 24.03 -2.01
CA GLY A 214 1.63 23.14 -2.11
C GLY A 214 2.61 23.22 -0.94
N PHE A 215 3.82 22.70 -1.14
CA PHE A 215 4.77 22.41 -0.06
C PHE A 215 6.15 23.06 -0.30
N ASP A 216 6.90 23.36 0.77
CA ASP A 216 8.36 23.36 0.68
C ASP A 216 8.94 21.98 1.06
N CYS A 217 10.26 21.82 0.90
CA CYS A 217 10.93 20.54 1.10
C CYS A 217 10.66 19.92 2.48
N SER A 218 10.83 20.71 3.54
CA SER A 218 10.63 20.26 4.92
C SER A 218 9.16 20.23 5.34
N GLY A 219 8.30 21.03 4.71
CA GLY A 219 6.86 20.96 4.90
C GLY A 219 6.28 19.65 4.34
N LEU A 220 6.71 19.22 3.16
CA LEU A 220 6.32 17.93 2.58
C LEU A 220 6.72 16.76 3.47
N THR A 221 7.98 16.72 3.93
CA THR A 221 8.45 15.64 4.81
C THR A 221 7.72 15.63 6.14
N ARG A 222 7.45 16.81 6.72
CA ARG A 222 6.70 16.94 7.97
C ARG A 222 5.28 16.44 7.81
N ALA A 223 4.58 16.85 6.77
CA ALA A 223 3.20 16.43 6.51
C ALA A 223 3.12 14.91 6.30
N ALA A 224 4.02 14.34 5.50
CA ALA A 224 4.13 12.91 5.26
C ALA A 224 4.30 12.10 6.56
N TYR A 225 5.25 12.51 7.42
CA TYR A 225 5.47 11.82 8.67
C TYR A 225 4.37 12.08 9.71
N THR A 226 3.71 13.24 9.66
CA THR A 226 2.51 13.52 10.47
C THR A 226 1.37 12.57 10.12
N ALA A 227 1.13 12.32 8.82
CA ALA A 227 0.15 11.33 8.36
C ALA A 227 0.49 9.91 8.85
N ALA A 228 1.79 9.62 9.02
CA ALA A 228 2.29 8.37 9.59
C ALA A 228 2.34 8.35 11.14
N GLY A 229 1.83 9.38 11.82
CA GLY A 229 1.81 9.47 13.28
C GLY A 229 3.17 9.78 13.93
N ILE A 230 4.16 10.22 13.15
CA ILE A 230 5.50 10.60 13.63
C ILE A 230 5.67 12.12 13.48
N THR A 231 5.84 12.80 14.60
CA THR A 231 6.13 14.25 14.58
C THR A 231 7.62 14.48 14.34
N ILE A 232 7.94 15.20 13.27
CA ILE A 232 9.29 15.70 12.98
C ILE A 232 9.32 17.24 12.97
N PRO A 233 10.48 17.87 13.20
CA PRO A 233 10.61 19.33 13.17
C PRO A 233 10.23 19.96 11.82
N ARG A 234 9.93 21.26 11.82
CA ARG A 234 9.49 21.98 10.62
C ARG A 234 10.62 22.33 9.64
N VAL A 235 11.83 22.54 10.13
CA VAL A 235 12.96 23.01 9.32
C VAL A 235 13.86 21.84 8.96
N ALA A 236 14.40 21.82 7.74
CA ALA A 236 15.26 20.72 7.26
C ALA A 236 16.49 20.49 8.15
N GLN A 237 17.14 21.55 8.63
CA GLN A 237 18.24 21.46 9.61
C GLN A 237 17.78 20.77 10.90
N ASP A 238 16.65 21.20 11.47
CA ASP A 238 16.12 20.61 12.70
C ASP A 238 15.72 19.14 12.49
N GLN A 239 15.18 18.78 11.32
CA GLN A 239 14.90 17.38 10.97
C GLN A 239 16.18 16.53 10.94
N PHE A 240 17.27 17.08 10.40
CA PHE A 240 18.58 16.42 10.35
C PHE A 240 19.22 16.26 11.73
N ASP A 241 19.04 17.24 12.61
CA ASP A 241 19.63 17.24 13.95
C ASP A 241 18.83 16.42 14.97
N ALA A 242 17.50 16.38 14.82
CA ALA A 242 16.63 15.61 15.71
C ALA A 242 16.52 14.13 15.31
N GLY A 243 16.68 13.81 14.02
CA GLY A 243 16.54 12.45 13.50
C GLY A 243 17.68 11.52 13.93
N SER A 244 17.40 10.23 14.05
CA SER A 244 18.44 9.22 14.23
C SER A 244 19.29 9.13 12.96
N ARG A 245 20.49 9.72 12.99
CA ARG A 245 21.42 9.75 11.85
C ARG A 245 21.84 8.32 11.48
N LEU A 246 21.72 8.00 10.20
CA LEU A 246 22.16 6.73 9.66
C LEU A 246 23.67 6.77 9.37
N PRO A 247 24.45 5.81 9.90
CA PRO A 247 25.84 5.65 9.49
C PRO A 247 25.94 5.41 7.97
N PRO A 248 26.97 5.92 7.28
CA PRO A 248 27.09 5.79 5.81
C PRO A 248 27.09 4.35 5.28
N GLU A 249 27.48 3.38 6.10
CA GLU A 249 27.49 1.96 5.79
C GLU A 249 26.11 1.29 5.87
N VAL A 250 25.14 1.93 6.52
CA VAL A 250 23.78 1.42 6.61
C VAL A 250 23.03 1.78 5.33
N PRO A 251 22.51 0.80 4.58
CA PRO A 251 21.75 1.08 3.37
C PRO A 251 20.48 1.87 3.69
N LEU A 252 20.11 2.77 2.77
CA LEU A 252 18.84 3.48 2.84
C LEU A 252 17.67 2.51 2.69
N GLU A 253 16.64 2.73 3.47
CA GLU A 253 15.34 2.08 3.39
C GLU A 253 14.29 3.08 2.93
N ILE A 254 13.25 2.58 2.23
CA ILE A 254 12.09 3.40 1.83
C ILE A 254 11.56 4.13 3.08
N GLY A 255 11.39 5.45 2.96
CA GLY A 255 11.02 6.35 4.03
C GLY A 255 12.17 7.15 4.62
N ASP A 256 13.42 6.70 4.55
CA ASP A 256 14.55 7.46 5.11
C ASP A 256 14.57 8.90 4.55
N LEU A 257 14.77 9.88 5.44
CA LEU A 257 14.95 11.26 5.02
C LEU A 257 16.38 11.45 4.54
N VAL A 258 16.55 12.02 3.34
CA VAL A 258 17.85 12.32 2.73
C VAL A 258 18.08 13.83 2.71
N PHE A 259 19.24 14.28 3.20
CA PHE A 259 19.51 15.69 3.47
C PHE A 259 20.64 16.23 2.62
N TYR A 260 20.53 17.51 2.28
CA TYR A 260 21.48 18.21 1.42
C TYR A 260 21.83 19.58 1.97
N GLY A 261 23.09 19.98 1.82
CA GLY A 261 23.60 21.23 2.37
C GLY A 261 25.00 21.55 1.89
N THR A 262 25.56 22.67 2.35
CA THR A 262 27.00 22.92 2.19
C THR A 262 27.82 22.21 3.26
N SER A 263 27.23 21.96 4.43
CA SER A 263 27.77 21.20 5.56
C SER A 263 26.65 20.62 6.42
N ASP A 264 26.99 19.82 7.43
CA ASP A 264 26.04 19.20 8.38
C ASP A 264 25.30 20.21 9.28
N ILE A 265 25.74 21.47 9.29
CA ILE A 265 25.14 22.59 10.04
C ILE A 265 24.53 23.65 9.11
N ASP A 266 24.50 23.38 7.81
CA ASP A 266 23.91 24.24 6.78
C ASP A 266 23.13 23.38 5.78
N ILE A 267 22.13 22.67 6.31
CA ILE A 267 21.17 21.86 5.56
C ILE A 267 20.14 22.79 4.92
N THR A 268 20.01 22.68 3.61
CA THR A 268 19.17 23.55 2.77
C THR A 268 18.04 22.81 2.06
N HIS A 269 18.08 21.47 2.06
CA HIS A 269 17.07 20.66 1.40
C HIS A 269 16.94 19.28 2.05
N VAL A 270 15.75 18.70 1.97
CA VAL A 270 15.42 17.36 2.44
C VAL A 270 14.43 16.71 1.47
N GLY A 271 14.53 15.39 1.30
CA GLY A 271 13.54 14.56 0.59
C GLY A 271 13.31 13.23 1.32
N ILE A 272 12.36 12.44 0.84
CA ILE A 272 12.06 11.10 1.37
C ILE A 272 12.54 10.08 0.34
N TYR A 273 13.44 9.16 0.75
CA TYR A 273 13.90 8.07 -0.09
C TYR A 273 12.76 7.10 -0.39
N ILE A 274 12.59 6.74 -1.66
CA ILE A 274 11.47 5.90 -2.13
C ILE A 274 11.94 4.58 -2.77
N GLY A 275 13.21 4.22 -2.55
CA GLY A 275 13.82 3.03 -3.13
C GLY A 275 14.54 3.31 -4.45
N SER A 276 15.27 2.32 -4.95
CA SER A 276 15.88 2.32 -6.30
C SER A 276 16.76 3.53 -6.64
N GLY A 277 17.29 4.22 -5.64
CA GLY A 277 18.16 5.39 -5.86
C GLY A 277 17.41 6.71 -6.05
N GLU A 278 16.12 6.74 -5.70
CA GLU A 278 15.25 7.90 -5.88
C GLU A 278 14.70 8.43 -4.56
N MET A 279 14.29 9.70 -4.60
CA MET A 279 13.55 10.37 -3.54
C MET A 279 12.36 11.13 -4.12
N VAL A 280 11.30 11.29 -3.32
CA VAL A 280 10.26 12.31 -3.54
C VAL A 280 10.60 13.57 -2.75
N ASN A 281 10.45 14.75 -3.36
CA ASN A 281 10.65 16.02 -2.66
C ASN A 281 9.87 17.17 -3.29
N ALA A 282 9.82 18.31 -2.58
CA ALA A 282 9.47 19.62 -3.11
C ALA A 282 10.78 20.42 -3.36
N PRO A 283 11.32 20.46 -4.59
CA PRO A 283 12.74 20.76 -4.81
C PRO A 283 13.09 22.23 -4.64
N ARG A 284 12.28 23.13 -5.22
CA ARG A 284 12.51 24.58 -5.24
C ARG A 284 11.35 25.31 -5.92
N ARG A 285 11.31 26.64 -5.74
CA ARG A 285 10.39 27.53 -6.45
C ARG A 285 10.38 27.27 -7.97
N GLY A 286 9.18 27.21 -8.53
CA GLY A 286 8.95 26.99 -9.96
C GLY A 286 9.07 25.54 -10.42
N ALA A 287 9.25 24.59 -9.50
CA ALA A 287 9.18 23.16 -9.77
C ALA A 287 8.13 22.52 -8.85
N PRO A 288 7.36 21.53 -9.32
CA PRO A 288 6.41 20.81 -8.50
C PRO A 288 7.10 19.79 -7.60
N VAL A 289 6.36 19.24 -6.65
CA VAL A 289 6.70 17.98 -5.99
C VAL A 289 6.91 16.91 -7.05
N ARG A 290 8.01 16.16 -6.95
CA ARG A 290 8.39 15.16 -7.96
C ARG A 290 9.35 14.13 -7.39
N THR A 291 9.59 13.09 -8.18
CA THR A 291 10.70 12.16 -7.96
C THR A 291 11.98 12.64 -8.64
N GLU A 292 13.12 12.33 -8.05
CA GLU A 292 14.44 12.56 -8.61
C GLU A 292 15.49 11.72 -7.89
N THR A 293 16.67 11.54 -8.48
CA THR A 293 17.75 10.81 -7.80
C THR A 293 18.15 11.49 -6.50
N TYR A 294 18.32 10.68 -5.44
CA TYR A 294 18.84 11.16 -4.17
C TYR A 294 20.36 11.42 -4.22
N VAL A 295 21.07 10.82 -5.19
CA VAL A 295 22.53 10.92 -5.28
C VAL A 295 22.91 12.29 -5.84
N ARG A 296 23.45 13.16 -4.98
CA ARG A 296 23.84 14.54 -5.33
C ARG A 296 25.15 14.92 -4.64
N PRO A 297 25.97 15.81 -5.25
CA PRO A 297 27.20 16.31 -4.61
C PRO A 297 26.98 16.99 -3.25
N SER A 298 25.80 17.57 -3.03
CA SER A 298 25.43 18.24 -1.79
C SER A 298 24.85 17.31 -0.73
N TYR A 299 24.81 15.99 -0.94
CA TYR A 299 24.30 15.03 0.06
C TYR A 299 25.12 15.11 1.36
N ARG A 300 24.44 15.12 2.51
CA ARG A 300 25.06 15.24 3.84
C ARG A 300 24.76 14.06 4.76
N GLY A 301 23.71 13.30 4.47
CA GLY A 301 23.39 12.11 5.22
C GLY A 301 21.90 11.82 5.19
N ALA A 302 21.51 10.81 5.96
CA ALA A 302 20.14 10.41 6.10
C ALA A 302 19.76 10.21 7.56
N THR A 303 18.47 10.31 7.84
CA THR A 303 17.90 9.92 9.13
C THR A 303 16.76 8.94 8.90
N ARG A 304 16.52 8.05 9.86
CA ARG A 304 15.37 7.14 9.86
C ARG A 304 14.35 7.59 10.91
N PRO A 305 13.31 8.34 10.55
CA PRO A 305 12.29 8.74 11.50
C PRO A 305 11.59 7.51 12.09
N ALA A 306 11.44 7.53 13.40
CA ALA A 306 10.75 6.49 14.16
C ALA A 306 9.89 7.16 15.23
N PRO A 307 8.80 6.52 15.70
CA PRO A 307 8.06 7.00 16.85
C PRO A 307 9.01 7.20 18.03
N VAL A 308 8.82 8.30 18.77
CA VAL A 308 9.55 8.50 20.02
C VAL A 308 9.21 7.33 20.92
N SER A 309 10.18 6.46 21.21
CA SER A 309 9.97 5.39 22.18
C SER A 309 9.62 6.06 23.50
N ALA A 310 8.41 5.82 24.02
CA ALA A 310 8.06 6.25 25.36
C ALA A 310 9.03 5.55 26.32
N GLY A 311 10.10 6.25 26.71
CA GLY A 311 11.00 5.78 27.74
C GLY A 311 10.17 5.55 28.99
N LEU A 312 10.19 4.32 29.50
CA LEU A 312 9.72 4.06 30.85
C LEU A 312 10.46 5.02 31.81
N PRO A 313 9.76 5.64 32.76
CA PRO A 313 10.35 6.59 33.71
C PRO A 313 11.44 5.96 34.59
#